data_AF-A0AAF0ILP1-F1
#
_entry.id   AF-A0AAF0ILP1-F1
#
_cell.length_a   1.000
_cell.length_b   1.000
_cell.length_c   1.000
_cell.angle_alpha   90.00
_cell.angle_beta   90.00
_cell.angle_gamma   90.00
#
_symmetry.space_group_name_H-M   'P 1'
#
loop_
_entity.id
_entity.type
_entity.pdbx_description
1 polymer ?
#
loop_
_entity_poly.entity_id
_entity_poly.type
_entity_poly.pdbx_seq_one_letter_code
_entity_poly.pdbx_strand_id
1 'polypeptide(L)'
;MDHSTSFPKPYPAATNATSEQPSNHTKLNHCSSQVTDHASSSEHSHSSSTGTDNKAVSLGSLGTCHDTPIDALPSLGHGTPEVLEITKILENAGICCCLVGISALKYYGAWRVRHDWEICVPTDMLEKASQIFKSEPHCQTYETCAPNIPQISSLLHTFPRFKIKGVYLYFVILPAEDAHLNCVPSNIERSQTGLPYPKLSVFAQSLLETYDEVALTDLVDGMNLTEEWGSENLDLAGTTDGSYALLKNEKIRASVPPTEDTYLLELPRRPGSKRTIWERIVSTKERRMGIELPKEHYATRFYARCFGDPRLQKRDFV
;
A
#
# COMPACT_ATOMS: atom_id res chain seq x y z
N MET A 1 -29.40 -14.19 -18.56
CA MET A 1 -28.73 -13.83 -17.29
C MET A 1 -27.35 -13.36 -17.70
N ASP A 2 -27.22 -12.07 -17.96
CA ASP A 2 -26.12 -11.54 -18.77
C ASP A 2 -25.34 -10.52 -17.95
N HIS A 3 -24.29 -11.01 -17.28
CA HIS A 3 -23.36 -10.16 -16.53
C HIS A 3 -22.33 -9.55 -17.47
N SER A 4 -22.76 -8.52 -18.22
CA SER A 4 -21.86 -7.68 -19.01
C SER A 4 -20.98 -6.84 -18.09
N THR A 5 -19.72 -7.24 -17.92
CA THR A 5 -18.72 -6.50 -17.15
C THR A 5 -18.22 -5.28 -17.95
N SER A 6 -18.79 -4.11 -17.65
CA SER A 6 -18.39 -2.86 -18.31
C SER A 6 -16.98 -2.42 -17.88
N PHE A 7 -15.99 -2.62 -18.76
CA PHE A 7 -14.69 -1.98 -18.62
C PHE A 7 -14.82 -0.45 -18.73
N PRO A 8 -14.08 0.33 -17.93
CA PRO A 8 -14.04 1.78 -18.08
C PRO A 8 -13.44 2.14 -19.44
N LYS A 9 -14.08 3.07 -20.17
CA LYS A 9 -13.57 3.56 -21.45
C LYS A 9 -12.32 4.43 -21.24
N PRO A 10 -11.34 4.41 -22.16
CA PRO A 10 -10.24 5.38 -22.14
C PRO A 10 -10.79 6.80 -22.28
N TYR A 11 -10.15 7.76 -21.62
CA TYR A 11 -10.53 9.17 -21.68
C TYR A 11 -10.33 9.76 -23.09
N PRO A 12 -11.19 10.69 -23.54
CA PRO A 12 -10.94 11.47 -24.74
C PRO A 12 -9.72 12.39 -24.55
N ALA A 13 -8.95 12.62 -25.61
CA ALA A 13 -7.81 13.53 -25.58
C ALA A 13 -8.27 14.98 -25.31
N ALA A 14 -7.61 15.65 -24.36
CA ALA A 14 -7.91 17.04 -24.02
C ALA A 14 -7.46 18.00 -25.13
N THR A 15 -8.35 18.86 -25.61
CA THR A 15 -8.00 19.95 -26.53
C THR A 15 -7.43 21.14 -25.77
N ASN A 16 -6.32 21.70 -26.26
CA ASN A 16 -5.67 22.87 -25.68
C ASN A 16 -6.63 24.08 -25.60
N ALA A 17 -6.65 24.75 -24.44
CA ALA A 17 -7.25 26.05 -24.24
C ALA A 17 -6.21 27.03 -23.67
N THR A 18 -6.27 28.29 -24.08
CA THR A 18 -5.20 29.28 -23.90
C THR A 18 -5.13 29.86 -22.49
N SER A 19 -3.96 30.42 -22.16
CA SER A 19 -3.68 31.13 -20.91
C SER A 19 -4.34 32.51 -20.83
N GLU A 20 -4.76 32.91 -19.64
CA GLU A 20 -4.76 34.31 -19.21
C GLU A 20 -4.51 34.42 -17.70
N GLN A 21 -3.73 35.43 -17.28
CA GLN A 21 -3.62 35.87 -15.88
C GLN A 21 -4.49 37.12 -15.69
N PRO A 22 -4.86 37.46 -14.45
CA PRO A 22 -4.25 38.68 -13.92
C PRO A 22 -3.76 38.56 -12.47
N SER A 23 -3.17 39.66 -11.98
CA SER A 23 -2.33 39.73 -10.79
C SER A 23 -2.92 40.55 -9.63
N ASN A 24 -2.28 40.40 -8.46
CA ASN A 24 -1.94 41.45 -7.47
C ASN A 24 -2.85 41.77 -6.25
N HIS A 25 -2.14 41.84 -5.10
CA HIS A 25 -2.17 42.88 -4.05
C HIS A 25 -3.20 42.86 -2.88
N THR A 26 -2.68 42.52 -1.68
CA THR A 26 -2.31 43.49 -0.60
C THR A 26 -3.08 43.52 0.74
N LYS A 27 -2.29 43.53 1.84
CA LYS A 27 -2.60 43.84 3.28
C LYS A 27 -3.51 42.83 4.02
N LEU A 28 -3.32 42.44 5.29
CA LEU A 28 -2.70 42.91 6.56
C LEU A 28 -3.75 43.21 7.64
N ASN A 29 -3.34 42.99 8.90
CA ASN A 29 -4.07 43.07 10.19
C ASN A 29 -4.68 41.71 10.63
N HIS A 30 -4.39 41.10 11.79
CA HIS A 30 -3.95 41.54 13.13
C HIS A 30 -5.08 41.99 14.08
N CYS A 31 -5.56 41.08 14.94
CA CYS A 31 -5.77 41.31 16.38
C CYS A 31 -6.01 40.00 17.17
N SER A 32 -5.97 40.11 18.49
CA SER A 32 -6.29 39.12 19.54
C SER A 32 -7.81 38.76 19.58
N SER A 33 -8.35 37.82 20.38
CA SER A 33 -7.98 37.48 21.77
C SER A 33 -8.46 36.12 22.30
N GLN A 34 -7.64 35.59 23.22
CA GLN A 34 -7.94 34.84 24.45
C GLN A 34 -9.40 34.42 24.77
N VAL A 35 -9.57 33.10 24.89
CA VAL A 35 -10.36 32.34 25.88
C VAL A 35 -9.79 30.91 25.90
N THR A 36 -9.93 30.08 26.92
CA THR A 36 -10.60 30.18 28.24
C THR A 36 -9.53 30.44 29.35
N ASP A 37 -9.45 29.89 30.58
CA ASP A 37 -10.21 28.89 31.36
C ASP A 37 -9.98 29.04 32.89
N HIS A 38 -10.72 28.26 33.70
CA HIS A 38 -10.69 28.26 35.17
C HIS A 38 -11.02 26.85 35.72
N ALA A 39 -10.05 26.12 36.28
CA ALA A 39 -10.29 25.04 37.28
C ALA A 39 -8.96 24.52 37.89
N SER A 40 -9.02 24.04 39.14
CA SER A 40 -7.90 23.32 39.79
C SER A 40 -8.42 22.31 40.81
N SER A 41 -8.07 21.04 40.63
CA SER A 41 -8.08 19.92 41.62
C SER A 41 -7.48 18.71 40.90
N SER A 42 -6.56 17.88 41.42
CA SER A 42 -6.43 17.23 42.74
C SER A 42 -7.60 16.27 43.05
N GLU A 43 -7.39 15.05 43.58
CA GLU A 43 -6.15 14.41 44.04
C GLU A 43 -6.20 12.87 43.93
N HIS A 44 -5.08 12.21 44.26
CA HIS A 44 -4.91 10.76 44.22
C HIS A 44 -5.84 9.98 45.15
N SER A 45 -6.07 8.70 44.83
CA SER A 45 -5.91 7.63 45.83
C SER A 45 -5.50 6.30 45.17
N HIS A 46 -4.50 5.63 45.76
CA HIS A 46 -4.20 4.23 45.46
C HIS A 46 -5.09 3.31 46.30
N SER A 47 -5.39 2.12 45.77
CA SER A 47 -5.44 0.93 46.63
C SER A 47 -4.89 -0.27 45.84
N SER A 48 -4.20 -1.16 46.55
CA SER A 48 -3.65 -2.40 46.00
C SER A 48 -4.19 -3.56 46.82
N SER A 49 -4.63 -4.63 46.17
CA SER A 49 -4.88 -5.90 46.84
C SER A 49 -4.41 -7.07 45.99
N THR A 50 -3.79 -8.04 46.66
CA THR A 50 -3.28 -9.28 46.09
C THR A 50 -4.40 -10.30 45.95
N GLY A 51 -4.49 -10.98 44.80
CA GLY A 51 -5.39 -12.12 44.60
C GLY A 51 -4.99 -12.91 43.36
N THR A 52 -4.60 -14.17 43.55
CA THR A 52 -4.26 -15.09 42.45
C THR A 52 -5.51 -15.76 41.91
N ASP A 53 -5.82 -15.59 40.63
CA ASP A 53 -6.87 -16.33 39.94
C ASP A 53 -6.41 -16.83 38.57
N ASN A 54 -6.71 -18.10 38.28
CA ASN A 54 -6.38 -18.75 37.00
C ASN A 54 -7.33 -18.29 35.89
N LYS A 55 -7.07 -17.12 35.30
CA LYS A 55 -7.75 -16.73 34.06
C LYS A 55 -7.19 -17.50 32.88
N ALA A 56 -7.99 -18.45 32.38
CA ALA A 56 -7.91 -18.86 30.98
C ALA A 56 -7.95 -17.61 30.09
N VAL A 57 -7.14 -17.59 29.02
CA VAL A 57 -7.13 -16.47 28.08
C VAL A 57 -8.48 -16.44 27.36
N SER A 58 -9.36 -15.56 27.81
CA SER A 58 -10.57 -15.22 27.09
C SER A 58 -10.15 -14.67 25.72
N LEU A 59 -10.58 -15.33 24.65
CA LEU A 59 -10.62 -14.67 23.35
C LEU A 59 -11.56 -13.47 23.50
N GLY A 60 -10.97 -12.28 23.67
CA GLY A 60 -11.71 -11.03 23.59
C GLY A 60 -12.44 -11.01 22.26
N SER A 61 -13.75 -10.77 22.30
CA SER A 61 -14.62 -10.85 21.13
C SER A 61 -14.05 -10.00 19.99
N LEU A 62 -13.50 -10.64 18.94
CA LEU A 62 -13.17 -9.94 17.71
C LEU A 62 -14.48 -9.38 17.16
N GLY A 63 -14.64 -8.05 17.25
CA GLY A 63 -15.73 -7.37 16.58
C GLY A 63 -15.60 -7.61 15.09
N THR A 64 -16.49 -8.41 14.50
CA THR A 64 -16.55 -8.59 13.06
C THR A 64 -17.01 -7.27 12.46
N CYS A 65 -16.06 -6.45 12.01
CA CYS A 65 -16.39 -5.31 11.16
C CYS A 65 -17.15 -5.87 9.95
N HIS A 66 -18.41 -5.45 9.81
CA HIS A 66 -19.23 -5.79 8.67
C HIS A 66 -19.22 -4.59 7.72
N ASP A 67 -19.33 -4.86 6.42
CA ASP A 67 -19.74 -3.84 5.48
C ASP A 67 -21.16 -3.40 5.85
N THR A 68 -21.29 -2.21 6.43
CA THR A 68 -22.62 -1.70 6.76
C THR A 68 -23.20 -1.11 5.47
N PRO A 69 -24.50 -1.32 5.16
CA PRO A 69 -25.13 -0.71 3.98
C PRO A 69 -25.27 0.83 4.02
N ILE A 70 -24.47 1.50 4.86
CA ILE A 70 -24.54 2.90 5.27
C ILE A 70 -23.14 3.55 5.18
N ASP A 71 -22.05 2.77 5.07
CA ASP A 71 -20.69 3.29 4.93
C ASP A 71 -20.57 4.24 3.71
N ALA A 72 -20.05 5.44 3.93
CA ALA A 72 -19.82 6.43 2.89
C ALA A 72 -18.70 5.97 1.93
N LEU A 73 -18.76 6.40 0.68
CA LEU A 73 -17.62 6.24 -0.23
C LEU A 73 -16.44 7.09 0.28
N PRO A 74 -15.18 6.62 0.14
CA PRO A 74 -14.01 7.43 0.45
C PRO A 74 -13.93 8.71 -0.38
N SER A 75 -13.15 9.67 0.10
CA SER A 75 -12.88 10.92 -0.63
C SER A 75 -12.28 10.68 -2.01
N LEU A 76 -12.32 11.73 -2.85
CA LEU A 76 -11.71 11.75 -4.18
C LEU A 76 -10.29 11.18 -4.15
N GLY A 77 -9.96 10.38 -5.16
CA GLY A 77 -8.75 9.57 -5.20
C GLY A 77 -8.88 8.13 -4.67
N HIS A 78 -10.09 7.70 -4.31
CA HIS A 78 -10.32 6.43 -3.59
C HIS A 78 -9.63 6.42 -2.21
N GLY A 79 -9.73 7.54 -1.49
CA GLY A 79 -9.22 7.66 -0.11
C GLY A 79 -7.80 8.20 0.04
N THR A 80 -7.26 8.90 -0.96
CA THR A 80 -5.90 9.48 -0.90
C THR A 80 -5.72 10.41 0.32
N PRO A 81 -6.66 11.33 0.66
CA PRO A 81 -6.55 12.17 1.86
C PRO A 81 -6.56 11.38 3.17
N GLU A 82 -7.43 10.38 3.28
CA GLU A 82 -7.59 9.55 4.47
C GLU A 82 -6.32 8.73 4.76
N VAL A 83 -5.70 8.16 3.73
CA VAL A 83 -4.44 7.40 3.89
C VAL A 83 -3.24 8.31 4.10
N LEU A 84 -3.30 9.56 3.63
CA LEU A 84 -2.31 10.58 4.00
C LEU A 84 -2.39 10.89 5.51
N GLU A 85 -3.58 10.85 6.12
CA GLU A 85 -3.70 11.01 7.57
C GLU A 85 -3.25 9.75 8.34
N ILE A 86 -3.59 8.55 7.87
CA ILE A 86 -3.11 7.28 8.45
C ILE A 86 -1.56 7.21 8.44
N THR A 87 -0.92 7.64 7.35
CA THR A 87 0.56 7.67 7.27
C THR A 87 1.18 8.75 8.14
N LYS A 88 0.60 9.95 8.24
CA LYS A 88 1.04 10.96 9.24
C LYS A 88 0.93 10.46 10.67
N ILE A 89 -0.12 9.72 11.03
CA ILE A 89 -0.30 9.17 12.39
C ILE A 89 0.87 8.26 12.76
N LEU A 90 1.32 7.41 11.83
CA LEU A 90 2.52 6.57 12.00
C LEU A 90 3.81 7.41 12.06
N GLU A 91 4.00 8.35 11.14
CA GLU A 91 5.18 9.21 11.08
C GLU A 91 5.34 10.06 12.36
N ASN A 92 4.25 10.64 12.87
CA ASN A 92 4.20 11.41 14.12
C ASN A 92 4.51 10.56 15.35
N ALA A 93 4.19 9.27 15.33
CA ALA A 93 4.58 8.30 16.37
C ALA A 93 6.03 7.81 16.24
N GLY A 94 6.81 8.36 15.29
CA GLY A 94 8.19 7.97 15.00
C GLY A 94 8.31 6.63 14.27
N ILE A 95 7.24 6.17 13.59
CA ILE A 95 7.25 4.94 12.80
C ILE A 95 7.39 5.32 11.32
N CYS A 96 8.49 4.90 10.70
CA CYS A 96 8.64 4.99 9.26
C CYS A 96 7.58 4.11 8.57
N CYS A 97 6.97 4.58 7.50
CA CYS A 97 6.01 3.79 6.74
C CYS A 97 6.04 4.13 5.25
N CYS A 98 5.64 3.18 4.41
CA CYS A 98 5.41 3.42 2.98
C CYS A 98 4.31 2.52 2.42
N LEU A 99 3.60 3.01 1.41
CA LEU A 99 2.55 2.27 0.73
C LEU A 99 3.17 1.28 -0.27
N VAL A 100 2.76 0.02 -0.21
CA VAL A 100 3.32 -1.08 -1.02
C VAL A 100 2.24 -1.75 -1.89
N GLY A 101 2.56 -2.91 -2.46
CA GLY A 101 1.64 -3.74 -3.26
C GLY A 101 0.92 -2.96 -4.35
N ILE A 102 -0.40 -3.06 -4.40
CA ILE A 102 -1.21 -2.42 -5.46
C ILE A 102 -1.11 -0.89 -5.41
N SER A 103 -0.92 -0.28 -4.24
CA SER A 103 -0.77 1.17 -4.13
C SER A 103 0.52 1.66 -4.79
N ALA A 104 1.65 0.97 -4.56
CA ALA A 104 2.91 1.29 -5.21
C ALA A 104 2.86 1.05 -6.72
N LEU A 105 2.24 -0.04 -7.18
CA LEU A 105 2.02 -0.29 -8.61
C LEU A 105 1.20 0.84 -9.28
N LYS A 106 0.14 1.33 -8.63
CA LYS A 106 -0.64 2.48 -9.13
C LYS A 106 0.19 3.77 -9.15
N TYR A 107 1.02 4.03 -8.14
CA TYR A 107 1.93 5.18 -8.13
C TYR A 107 2.88 5.14 -9.33
N TYR A 108 3.45 3.97 -9.63
CA TYR A 108 4.28 3.71 -10.80
C TYR A 108 3.49 3.39 -12.09
N GLY A 109 2.24 3.86 -12.19
CA GLY A 109 1.48 3.93 -13.45
C GLY A 109 0.68 2.68 -13.85
N ALA A 110 0.84 1.55 -13.16
CA ALA A 110 0.11 0.33 -13.50
C ALA A 110 -1.39 0.44 -13.11
N TRP A 111 -2.29 0.08 -14.03
CA TRP A 111 -3.72 0.17 -13.79
C TRP A 111 -4.27 -1.11 -13.14
N ARG A 112 -4.33 -1.13 -11.81
CA ARG A 112 -4.88 -2.23 -11.00
C ARG A 112 -5.98 -1.76 -10.05
N VAL A 113 -6.90 -2.68 -9.75
CA VAL A 113 -7.92 -2.50 -8.70
C VAL A 113 -7.27 -2.76 -7.34
N ARG A 114 -7.45 -1.82 -6.41
CA ARG A 114 -7.02 -1.91 -5.02
C ARG A 114 -8.23 -2.21 -4.15
N HIS A 115 -8.12 -3.20 -3.26
CA HIS A 115 -9.17 -3.52 -2.28
C HIS A 115 -8.87 -2.84 -0.94
N ASP A 116 -7.77 -3.23 -0.30
CA ASP A 116 -7.22 -2.56 0.88
C ASP A 116 -6.01 -1.69 0.51
N TRP A 117 -5.68 -0.69 1.33
CA TRP A 117 -4.38 -0.01 1.26
C TRP A 117 -3.33 -0.76 2.09
N GLU A 118 -2.26 -1.22 1.44
CA GLU A 118 -1.16 -1.96 2.06
C GLU A 118 -0.09 -0.98 2.59
N ILE A 119 0.10 -0.93 3.90
CA ILE A 119 1.03 -0.01 4.59
C ILE A 119 2.16 -0.80 5.24
N CYS A 120 3.35 -0.72 4.64
CA CYS A 120 4.58 -1.31 5.17
C CYS A 120 5.15 -0.47 6.31
N VAL A 121 5.55 -1.11 7.41
CA VAL A 121 6.28 -0.53 8.55
C VAL A 121 7.45 -1.45 8.97
N PRO A 122 8.51 -0.94 9.63
CA PRO A 122 9.57 -1.79 10.19
C PRO A 122 9.02 -2.97 11.00
N THR A 123 9.58 -4.16 10.80
CA THR A 123 9.07 -5.44 11.35
C THR A 123 8.90 -5.41 12.87
N ASP A 124 9.86 -4.81 13.57
CA ASP A 124 9.90 -4.62 15.02
C ASP A 124 8.87 -3.59 15.53
N MET A 125 8.39 -2.70 14.65
CA MET A 125 7.38 -1.69 14.95
C MET A 125 5.95 -2.14 14.64
N LEU A 126 5.73 -3.35 14.09
CA LEU A 126 4.40 -3.81 13.65
C LEU A 126 3.34 -3.74 14.76
N GLU A 127 3.62 -4.27 15.95
CA GLU A 127 2.63 -4.24 17.05
C GLU A 127 2.45 -2.83 17.60
N LYS A 128 3.50 -2.00 17.64
CA LYS A 128 3.39 -0.58 18.01
C LYS A 128 2.49 0.18 17.02
N ALA A 129 2.69 -0.04 15.72
CA ALA A 129 1.87 0.53 14.65
C ALA A 129 0.41 0.08 14.77
N SER A 130 0.18 -1.21 15.02
CA SER A 130 -1.14 -1.77 15.27
C SER A 130 -1.82 -1.16 16.50
N GLN A 131 -1.08 -1.01 17.60
CA GLN A 131 -1.61 -0.52 18.87
C GLN A 131 -2.00 0.97 18.84
N ILE A 132 -1.36 1.79 18.00
CA ILE A 132 -1.75 3.20 17.80
C ILE A 132 -3.23 3.29 17.38
N PHE A 133 -3.66 2.53 16.37
CA PHE A 133 -5.04 2.56 15.87
C PHE A 133 -6.04 1.84 16.79
N LYS A 134 -5.56 0.94 17.68
CA LYS A 134 -6.33 0.31 18.77
C LYS A 134 -6.50 1.21 20.00
N SER A 135 -5.82 2.36 20.08
CA SER A 135 -5.76 3.22 21.27
C SER A 135 -6.40 4.59 21.05
N GLU A 136 -6.83 5.23 22.15
CA GLU A 136 -7.32 6.61 22.14
C GLU A 136 -6.20 7.58 21.69
N PRO A 137 -6.50 8.61 20.87
CA PRO A 137 -7.83 8.96 20.33
C PRO A 137 -8.23 8.18 19.06
N HIS A 138 -7.31 7.43 18.45
CA HIS A 138 -7.49 6.85 17.12
C HIS A 138 -8.56 5.76 17.07
N CYS A 139 -8.76 4.98 18.14
CA CYS A 139 -9.85 4.01 18.22
C CYS A 139 -11.26 4.62 18.22
N GLN A 140 -11.40 5.95 18.23
CA GLN A 140 -12.67 6.62 17.92
C GLN A 140 -12.95 6.59 16.41
N THR A 141 -11.95 6.91 15.57
CA THR A 141 -12.04 7.00 14.10
C THR A 141 -11.87 5.66 13.39
N TYR A 142 -11.00 4.79 13.90
CA TYR A 142 -10.61 3.53 13.28
C TYR A 142 -11.14 2.33 14.06
N GLU A 143 -11.37 1.22 13.37
CA GLU A 143 -11.74 -0.07 13.98
C GLU A 143 -10.91 -1.23 13.41
N THR A 144 -10.65 -2.23 14.24
CA THR A 144 -10.04 -3.51 13.82
C THR A 144 -11.03 -4.32 13.02
N CYS A 145 -10.57 -4.96 11.94
CA CYS A 145 -11.40 -5.74 11.06
C CYS A 145 -11.09 -7.23 11.07
N ALA A 146 -12.07 -8.03 10.65
CA ALA A 146 -11.82 -9.42 10.27
C ALA A 146 -10.75 -9.45 9.15
N PRO A 147 -9.74 -10.33 9.24
CA PRO A 147 -8.73 -10.46 8.18
C PRO A 147 -9.34 -10.86 6.85
N ASN A 148 -8.61 -10.60 5.77
CA ASN A 148 -8.99 -11.08 4.43
C ASN A 148 -8.95 -12.62 4.37
N ILE A 149 -9.61 -13.20 3.36
CA ILE A 149 -9.36 -14.60 3.00
C ILE A 149 -7.90 -14.77 2.53
N PRO A 150 -7.25 -15.92 2.79
CA PRO A 150 -5.90 -16.20 2.29
C PRO A 150 -5.78 -16.02 0.78
N GLN A 151 -4.67 -15.44 0.32
CA GLN A 151 -4.36 -15.20 -1.09
C GLN A 151 -3.05 -15.89 -1.47
N ILE A 152 -2.92 -16.23 -2.76
CA ILE A 152 -1.71 -16.87 -3.30
C ILE A 152 -0.49 -15.99 -3.04
N SER A 153 0.61 -16.59 -2.58
CA SER A 153 1.89 -15.93 -2.24
C SER A 153 1.81 -14.83 -1.16
N SER A 154 0.72 -14.76 -0.39
CA SER A 154 0.42 -13.63 0.49
C SER A 154 0.21 -14.03 1.95
N LEU A 155 0.48 -13.08 2.85
CA LEU A 155 0.22 -13.18 4.30
C LEU A 155 -0.71 -12.06 4.81
N LEU A 156 -1.37 -11.30 3.92
CA LEU A 156 -2.26 -10.20 4.29
C LEU A 156 -3.46 -10.62 5.16
N HIS A 157 -3.81 -11.92 5.20
CA HIS A 157 -4.80 -12.50 6.11
C HIS A 157 -4.28 -12.75 7.53
N THR A 158 -2.99 -12.53 7.80
CA THR A 158 -2.36 -12.69 9.12
C THR A 158 -2.05 -11.37 9.82
N PHE A 159 -2.11 -10.26 9.09
CA PHE A 159 -1.67 -8.95 9.57
C PHE A 159 -2.83 -8.07 10.06
N PRO A 160 -2.56 -7.08 10.95
CA PRO A 160 -3.58 -6.16 11.44
C PRO A 160 -4.29 -5.38 10.32
N ARG A 161 -5.56 -5.73 10.09
CA ARG A 161 -6.48 -5.06 9.17
C ARG A 161 -7.38 -4.09 9.93
N PHE A 162 -7.57 -2.91 9.36
CA PHE A 162 -8.34 -1.81 9.93
C PHE A 162 -9.29 -1.19 8.90
N LYS A 163 -10.31 -0.48 9.40
CA LYS A 163 -11.27 0.31 8.62
C LYS A 163 -11.47 1.69 9.26
N ILE A 164 -11.85 2.68 8.47
CA ILE A 164 -12.37 3.96 8.96
C ILE A 164 -13.86 3.81 9.23
N LYS A 165 -14.33 4.12 10.45
CA LYS A 165 -15.73 3.93 10.82
C LYS A 165 -16.66 4.80 9.97
N GLY A 166 -17.67 4.20 9.37
CA GLY A 166 -18.62 4.88 8.50
C GLY A 166 -18.08 5.24 7.11
N VAL A 167 -16.91 4.73 6.72
CA VAL A 167 -16.32 4.93 5.38
C VAL A 167 -15.87 3.58 4.83
N TYR A 168 -16.14 3.33 3.55
CA TYR A 168 -15.73 2.13 2.82
C TYR A 168 -14.23 2.20 2.44
N LEU A 169 -13.36 2.30 3.43
CA LEU A 169 -11.90 2.30 3.28
C LEU A 169 -11.26 1.34 4.29
N TYR A 170 -10.52 0.39 3.74
CA TYR A 170 -9.77 -0.62 4.48
C TYR A 170 -8.26 -0.44 4.28
N PHE A 171 -7.48 -0.74 5.31
CA PHE A 171 -6.02 -0.79 5.24
C PHE A 171 -5.44 -1.94 6.07
N VAL A 172 -4.27 -2.44 5.65
CA VAL A 172 -3.53 -3.48 6.34
C VAL A 172 -2.14 -2.93 6.68
N ILE A 173 -1.75 -3.04 7.95
CA ILE A 173 -0.37 -2.72 8.37
C ILE A 173 0.43 -4.02 8.33
N LEU A 174 1.44 -4.09 7.46
CA LEU A 174 2.28 -5.28 7.26
C LEU A 174 3.76 -5.00 7.59
N PRO A 175 4.51 -6.00 8.09
CA PRO A 175 5.91 -5.81 8.43
C PRO A 175 6.79 -5.77 7.18
N ALA A 176 7.87 -4.99 7.25
CA ALA A 176 8.76 -4.75 6.13
C ALA A 176 9.48 -6.02 5.62
N GLU A 177 9.64 -7.05 6.47
CA GLU A 177 10.08 -8.38 6.04
C GLU A 177 9.16 -9.04 5.01
N ASP A 178 7.84 -8.83 5.07
CA ASP A 178 6.88 -9.49 4.18
C ASP A 178 6.78 -8.81 2.82
N ALA A 179 7.04 -7.50 2.81
CA ALA A 179 7.25 -6.70 1.60
C ALA A 179 8.68 -6.83 1.04
N HIS A 180 9.55 -7.65 1.68
CA HIS A 180 10.97 -7.82 1.35
C HIS A 180 11.69 -6.48 1.10
N LEU A 181 11.50 -5.53 2.00
CA LEU A 181 11.91 -4.15 1.80
C LEU A 181 12.46 -3.57 3.11
N ASN A 182 13.53 -2.78 3.03
CA ASN A 182 14.01 -2.04 4.21
C ASN A 182 13.24 -0.71 4.32
N CYS A 183 12.26 -0.64 5.24
CA CYS A 183 11.37 0.50 5.43
C CYS A 183 12.07 1.62 6.25
N VAL A 184 12.93 2.38 5.58
CA VAL A 184 13.69 3.50 6.15
C VAL A 184 13.57 4.76 5.29
N PRO A 185 13.72 5.98 5.84
CA PRO A 185 13.49 7.22 5.10
C PRO A 185 14.38 7.39 3.85
N SER A 186 15.58 6.81 3.83
CA SER A 186 16.47 6.83 2.65
C SER A 186 15.89 6.10 1.44
N ASN A 187 14.96 5.17 1.66
CA ASN A 187 14.39 4.28 0.64
C ASN A 187 13.02 4.75 0.14
N ILE A 188 12.53 5.90 0.63
CA ILE A 188 11.18 6.40 0.37
C ILE A 188 11.25 7.64 -0.54
N GLU A 189 10.31 7.76 -1.46
CA GLU A 189 9.93 9.00 -2.15
C GLU A 189 8.47 9.34 -1.83
N ARG A 190 8.04 10.59 -2.08
CA ARG A 190 6.64 11.01 -1.86
C ARG A 190 5.97 11.37 -3.18
N SER A 191 4.68 11.07 -3.31
CA SER A 191 3.86 11.54 -4.42
C SER A 191 3.53 13.04 -4.30
N GLN A 192 2.90 13.60 -5.33
CA GLN A 192 2.42 14.99 -5.32
C GLN A 192 1.39 15.27 -4.21
N THR A 193 0.70 14.22 -3.73
CA THR A 193 -0.24 14.28 -2.61
C THR A 193 0.43 14.07 -1.25
N GLY A 194 1.74 13.81 -1.21
CA GLY A 194 2.54 13.62 0.00
C GLY A 194 2.61 12.19 0.53
N LEU A 195 1.91 11.24 -0.10
CA LEU A 195 1.93 9.84 0.31
C LEU A 195 3.33 9.22 0.15
N PRO A 196 3.85 8.49 1.16
CA PRO A 196 5.14 7.84 1.09
C PRO A 196 5.07 6.53 0.30
N TYR A 197 5.96 6.36 -0.68
CA TYR A 197 6.12 5.15 -1.48
C TYR A 197 7.59 4.68 -1.45
N PRO A 198 7.87 3.37 -1.54
CA PRO A 198 9.23 2.88 -1.73
C PRO A 198 9.76 3.36 -3.10
N LYS A 199 11.00 3.85 -3.13
CA LYS A 199 11.67 4.33 -4.36
C LYS A 199 11.68 3.27 -5.44
N LEU A 200 11.57 3.70 -6.70
CA LEU A 200 11.41 2.82 -7.86
C LEU A 200 12.39 1.63 -7.92
N SER A 201 13.68 1.88 -7.70
CA SER A 201 14.71 0.82 -7.69
C SER A 201 14.56 -0.12 -6.49
N VAL A 202 14.23 0.39 -5.30
CA VAL A 202 14.01 -0.42 -4.09
C VAL A 202 12.77 -1.32 -4.26
N PHE A 203 11.69 -0.79 -4.85
CA PHE A 203 10.48 -1.57 -5.11
C PHE A 203 10.71 -2.61 -6.22
N ALA A 204 11.34 -2.24 -7.33
CA ALA A 204 11.68 -3.17 -8.41
C ALA A 204 12.64 -4.29 -7.93
N GLN A 205 13.60 -3.97 -7.06
CA GLN A 205 14.50 -4.96 -6.46
C GLN A 205 13.74 -5.95 -5.58
N SER A 206 12.85 -5.46 -4.70
CA SER A 206 11.98 -6.31 -3.85
C SER A 206 11.13 -7.26 -4.69
N LEU A 207 10.41 -6.77 -5.71
CA LEU A 207 9.58 -7.62 -6.56
C LEU A 207 10.40 -8.66 -7.35
N LEU A 208 11.63 -8.30 -7.75
CA LEU A 208 12.56 -9.23 -8.40
C LEU A 208 13.09 -10.30 -7.44
N GLU A 209 13.48 -9.94 -6.22
CA GLU A 209 14.04 -10.85 -5.23
C GLU A 209 13.00 -11.79 -4.61
N THR A 210 11.75 -11.35 -4.51
CA THR A 210 10.60 -12.15 -4.04
C THR A 210 9.98 -13.07 -5.09
N TYR A 211 10.44 -12.99 -6.35
CA TYR A 211 9.85 -13.71 -7.50
C TYR A 211 8.40 -13.26 -7.83
N ASP A 212 7.98 -12.03 -7.51
CA ASP A 212 6.68 -11.51 -7.95
C ASP A 212 6.74 -11.06 -9.42
N GLU A 213 6.74 -12.04 -10.33
CA GLU A 213 6.71 -11.79 -11.78
C GLU A 213 5.51 -10.92 -12.21
N VAL A 214 4.39 -10.96 -11.49
CA VAL A 214 3.15 -10.27 -11.89
C VAL A 214 3.24 -8.79 -11.56
N ALA A 215 3.60 -8.44 -10.33
CA ALA A 215 3.83 -7.06 -9.93
C ALA A 215 5.05 -6.47 -10.64
N LEU A 216 6.14 -7.23 -10.81
CA LEU A 216 7.32 -6.76 -11.54
C LEU A 216 7.00 -6.48 -13.01
N THR A 217 6.18 -7.33 -13.64
CA THR A 217 5.67 -7.11 -15.01
C THR A 217 4.83 -5.85 -15.10
N ASP A 218 3.90 -5.64 -14.16
CA ASP A 218 3.07 -4.44 -14.09
C ASP A 218 3.92 -3.17 -13.88
N LEU A 219 4.96 -3.23 -13.04
CA LEU A 219 5.87 -2.13 -12.76
C LEU A 219 6.73 -1.76 -13.99
N VAL A 220 7.28 -2.77 -14.66
CA VAL A 220 8.02 -2.61 -15.94
C VAL A 220 7.11 -2.02 -17.02
N ASP A 221 5.85 -2.43 -17.09
CA ASP A 221 4.89 -1.85 -18.03
C ASP A 221 4.49 -0.42 -17.62
N GLY A 222 4.18 -0.16 -16.35
CA GLY A 222 3.71 1.13 -15.84
C GLY A 222 4.73 2.27 -15.98
N MET A 223 6.02 1.97 -15.80
CA MET A 223 7.12 2.93 -15.98
C MET A 223 7.88 2.77 -17.31
N ASN A 224 7.50 1.81 -18.17
CA ASN A 224 8.19 1.46 -19.41
C ASN A 224 9.70 1.18 -19.24
N LEU A 225 10.09 0.48 -18.17
CA LEU A 225 11.48 0.22 -17.80
C LEU A 225 12.25 -0.55 -18.89
N THR A 226 13.56 -0.36 -18.97
CA THR A 226 14.43 -0.93 -20.02
C THR A 226 15.52 -1.85 -19.45
N GLU A 227 16.21 -2.60 -20.31
CA GLU A 227 17.26 -3.54 -19.89
C GLU A 227 18.50 -2.80 -19.34
N GLU A 228 18.79 -1.63 -19.91
CA GLU A 228 19.79 -0.67 -19.45
C GLU A 228 19.42 -0.12 -18.07
N TRP A 229 18.18 0.37 -17.89
CA TRP A 229 17.73 0.91 -16.60
C TRP A 229 17.90 -0.11 -15.47
N GLY A 230 17.50 -1.37 -15.70
CA GLY A 230 17.70 -2.42 -14.71
C GLY A 230 19.16 -2.72 -14.43
N SER A 231 20.02 -2.69 -15.47
CA SER A 231 21.46 -2.90 -15.31
C SER A 231 22.18 -1.74 -14.58
N GLU A 232 21.59 -0.53 -14.59
CA GLU A 232 22.09 0.64 -13.86
C GLU A 232 21.54 0.77 -12.43
N ASN A 233 20.32 0.24 -12.16
CA ASN A 233 19.56 0.54 -10.94
C ASN A 233 19.27 -0.67 -10.04
N LEU A 234 19.50 -1.91 -10.51
CA LEU A 234 19.17 -3.14 -9.79
C LEU A 234 20.40 -4.05 -9.61
N ASP A 235 20.45 -4.80 -8.51
CA ASP A 235 21.34 -5.96 -8.43
C ASP A 235 20.72 -7.15 -9.18
N LEU A 236 21.20 -7.35 -10.41
CA LEU A 236 20.84 -8.46 -11.28
C LEU A 236 21.74 -9.71 -11.09
N ALA A 237 22.72 -9.70 -10.18
CA ALA A 237 23.63 -10.82 -9.96
C ALA A 237 22.95 -11.96 -9.17
N GLY A 238 23.41 -13.20 -9.41
CA GLY A 238 22.89 -14.37 -8.68
C GLY A 238 21.41 -14.65 -8.94
N THR A 239 20.69 -15.04 -7.88
CA THR A 239 19.31 -15.51 -7.94
C THR A 239 18.37 -14.75 -7.00
N THR A 240 17.06 -14.94 -7.18
CA THR A 240 16.01 -14.52 -6.23
C THR A 240 16.22 -15.16 -4.85
N ASP A 241 15.67 -14.55 -3.79
CA ASP A 241 15.91 -15.03 -2.42
C ASP A 241 15.05 -16.26 -2.07
N GLY A 242 15.64 -17.43 -2.25
CA GLY A 242 15.07 -18.70 -1.80
C GLY A 242 14.89 -18.79 -0.27
N SER A 243 15.61 -18.00 0.52
CA SER A 243 15.53 -17.99 1.99
C SER A 243 14.23 -17.32 2.43
N TYR A 244 13.95 -16.11 1.90
CA TYR A 244 12.65 -15.45 2.02
C TYR A 244 11.50 -16.33 1.53
N ALA A 245 11.63 -16.97 0.36
CA ALA A 245 10.57 -17.85 -0.15
C ALA A 245 10.29 -19.04 0.79
N LEU A 246 11.32 -19.68 1.35
CA LEU A 246 11.16 -20.76 2.32
C LEU A 246 10.48 -20.29 3.62
N LEU A 247 10.92 -19.15 4.17
CA LEU A 247 10.38 -18.56 5.41
C LEU A 247 8.93 -18.09 5.22
N LYS A 248 8.61 -17.45 4.10
CA LYS A 248 7.25 -17.00 3.78
C LYS A 248 6.32 -18.19 3.58
N ASN A 249 6.78 -19.25 2.91
CA ASN A 249 6.00 -20.50 2.78
C ASN A 249 5.78 -21.20 4.13
N GLU A 250 6.73 -21.12 5.07
CA GLU A 250 6.55 -21.64 6.43
C GLU A 250 5.46 -20.86 7.19
N LYS A 251 5.52 -19.53 7.17
CA LYS A 251 4.47 -18.65 7.72
C LYS A 251 3.11 -18.91 7.06
N ILE A 252 3.06 -19.12 5.73
CA ILE A 252 1.83 -19.45 5.01
C ILE A 252 1.26 -20.78 5.50
N ARG A 253 2.05 -21.86 5.55
CA ARG A 253 1.60 -23.17 6.08
C ARG A 253 1.16 -23.12 7.55
N ALA A 254 1.75 -22.26 8.37
CA ALA A 254 1.34 -22.06 9.76
C ALA A 254 0.04 -21.24 9.91
N SER A 255 -0.35 -20.49 8.87
CA SER A 255 -1.48 -19.55 8.90
C SER A 255 -2.82 -20.10 8.42
N VAL A 256 -2.84 -21.28 7.81
CA VAL A 256 -4.05 -21.90 7.23
C VAL A 256 -4.17 -23.38 7.63
N PRO A 257 -5.37 -23.97 7.65
CA PRO A 257 -5.53 -25.41 7.82
C PRO A 257 -4.83 -26.19 6.70
N PRO A 258 -4.13 -27.30 7.00
CA PRO A 258 -3.53 -28.14 5.98
C PRO A 258 -4.61 -28.91 5.21
N THR A 259 -4.74 -28.62 3.92
CA THR A 259 -5.58 -29.33 2.95
C THR A 259 -4.72 -29.81 1.79
N GLU A 260 -5.28 -30.62 0.89
CA GLU A 260 -4.56 -31.08 -0.31
C GLU A 260 -4.12 -29.91 -1.21
N ASP A 261 -4.84 -28.77 -1.17
CA ASP A 261 -4.59 -27.59 -1.99
C ASP A 261 -3.73 -26.50 -1.33
N THR A 262 -3.33 -26.62 -0.05
CA THR A 262 -2.59 -25.57 0.68
C THR A 262 -1.30 -25.14 -0.04
N TYR A 263 -0.66 -26.05 -0.77
CA TYR A 263 0.56 -25.76 -1.54
C TYR A 263 0.35 -24.76 -2.69
N LEU A 264 -0.88 -24.53 -3.14
CA LEU A 264 -1.20 -23.53 -4.16
C LEU A 264 -1.06 -22.09 -3.65
N LEU A 265 -0.94 -21.90 -2.33
CA LEU A 265 -0.67 -20.60 -1.71
C LEU A 265 0.84 -20.28 -1.61
N GLU A 266 1.72 -21.27 -1.83
CA GLU A 266 3.17 -21.14 -1.64
C GLU A 266 3.89 -20.43 -2.80
N LEU A 267 4.95 -19.67 -2.46
CA LEU A 267 5.88 -19.08 -3.42
C LEU A 267 6.78 -20.16 -4.06
N PRO A 268 7.27 -19.96 -5.30
CA PRO A 268 8.20 -20.87 -5.96
C PRO A 268 9.51 -21.09 -5.17
N ARG A 269 9.70 -22.31 -4.62
CA ARG A 269 10.88 -22.70 -3.82
C ARG A 269 12.19 -22.88 -4.61
N ARG A 270 12.20 -22.61 -5.92
CA ARG A 270 13.40 -22.72 -6.78
C ARG A 270 13.85 -21.31 -7.19
N PRO A 271 15.03 -20.84 -6.72
CA PRO A 271 15.53 -19.53 -7.11
C PRO A 271 15.72 -19.40 -8.63
N GLY A 272 15.28 -18.28 -9.19
CA GLY A 272 15.52 -17.92 -10.59
C GLY A 272 16.67 -16.93 -10.73
N SER A 273 17.35 -16.92 -11.87
CA SER A 273 18.37 -15.91 -12.21
C SER A 273 17.74 -14.52 -12.26
N LYS A 274 18.18 -13.58 -11.41
CA LYS A 274 17.62 -12.21 -11.35
C LYS A 274 17.69 -11.52 -12.71
N ARG A 275 18.88 -11.55 -13.32
CA ARG A 275 19.14 -11.13 -14.70
C ARG A 275 18.13 -11.71 -15.71
N THR A 276 17.96 -13.03 -15.73
CA THR A 276 17.12 -13.71 -16.74
C THR A 276 15.62 -13.47 -16.54
N ILE A 277 15.18 -13.23 -15.30
CA ILE A 277 13.80 -12.78 -15.03
C ILE A 277 13.59 -11.37 -15.59
N TRP A 278 14.50 -10.45 -15.29
CA TRP A 278 14.44 -9.06 -15.74
C TRP A 278 14.42 -8.94 -17.28
N GLU A 279 15.43 -9.52 -17.94
CA GLU A 279 15.59 -9.50 -19.40
C GLU A 279 14.36 -10.10 -20.11
N ARG A 280 13.80 -11.21 -19.58
CA ARG A 280 12.55 -11.81 -20.09
C ARG A 280 11.33 -10.89 -19.92
N ILE A 281 11.19 -10.19 -18.80
CA ILE A 281 10.03 -9.32 -18.55
C ILE A 281 10.10 -8.06 -19.43
N VAL A 282 11.28 -7.45 -19.58
CA VAL A 282 11.45 -6.24 -20.40
C VAL A 282 11.33 -6.55 -21.90
N SER A 283 11.99 -7.61 -22.40
CA SER A 283 11.92 -8.00 -23.82
C SER A 283 10.53 -8.45 -24.29
N THR A 284 9.60 -8.75 -23.37
CA THR A 284 8.23 -9.18 -23.69
C THR A 284 7.15 -8.10 -23.53
N LYS A 285 7.50 -6.83 -23.24
CA LYS A 285 6.56 -5.69 -23.12
C LYS A 285 5.53 -5.62 -24.26
N GLU A 286 5.96 -5.77 -25.51
CA GLU A 286 5.06 -5.69 -26.66
C GLU A 286 4.01 -6.82 -26.70
N ARG A 287 4.34 -8.01 -26.19
CA ARG A 287 3.45 -9.18 -26.18
C ARG A 287 2.33 -9.07 -25.14
N ARG A 288 2.39 -8.08 -24.25
CA ARG A 288 1.39 -7.80 -23.20
C ARG A 288 0.39 -6.71 -23.57
N MET A 289 0.59 -6.03 -24.70
CA MET A 289 -0.40 -5.11 -25.23
C MET A 289 -1.50 -5.91 -25.94
N GLY A 290 -2.74 -5.77 -25.50
CA GLY A 290 -3.89 -6.32 -26.20
C GLY A 290 -4.22 -5.53 -27.47
N ILE A 291 -5.13 -6.06 -28.28
CA ILE A 291 -5.54 -5.46 -29.56
C ILE A 291 -6.24 -4.10 -29.37
N GLU A 292 -6.74 -3.84 -28.17
CA GLU A 292 -7.36 -2.59 -27.73
C GLU A 292 -6.36 -1.44 -27.43
N LEU A 293 -5.04 -1.69 -27.51
CA LEU A 293 -3.97 -0.71 -27.26
C LEU A 293 -3.15 -0.43 -28.53
N PRO A 294 -3.47 0.62 -29.31
CA PRO A 294 -2.71 0.99 -30.51
C PRO A 294 -1.26 1.34 -30.20
N LYS A 295 -0.31 0.72 -30.91
CA LYS A 295 1.15 0.83 -30.66
C LYS A 295 1.70 2.23 -30.94
N GLU A 296 0.96 3.02 -31.71
CA GLU A 296 1.17 4.42 -32.03
C GLU A 296 0.96 5.32 -30.81
N HIS A 297 0.09 4.90 -29.88
CA HIS A 297 -0.25 5.63 -28.66
C HIS A 297 0.35 4.99 -27.40
N TYR A 298 0.54 3.67 -27.37
CA TYR A 298 1.05 2.92 -26.22
C TYR A 298 2.45 2.34 -26.48
N ALA A 299 3.32 2.37 -25.46
CA ALA A 299 4.63 1.71 -25.46
C ALA A 299 4.59 0.35 -24.74
N THR A 300 3.66 0.20 -23.81
CA THR A 300 3.43 -0.99 -22.98
C THR A 300 1.93 -1.13 -22.70
N ARG A 301 1.54 -2.14 -21.92
CA ARG A 301 0.16 -2.31 -21.42
C ARG A 301 -0.40 -1.10 -20.65
N PHE A 302 0.46 -0.29 -20.02
CA PHE A 302 0.05 0.81 -19.14
C PHE A 302 0.64 2.18 -19.51
N TYR A 303 1.74 2.23 -20.25
CA TYR A 303 2.44 3.47 -20.58
C TYR A 303 2.01 4.03 -21.94
N ALA A 304 1.18 5.08 -21.92
CA ALA A 304 0.84 5.87 -23.09
C ALA A 304 1.95 6.91 -23.39
N ARG A 305 2.42 6.93 -24.64
CA ARG A 305 3.63 7.64 -25.10
C ARG A 305 3.60 9.16 -24.89
N CYS A 306 2.42 9.75 -24.81
CA CYS A 306 2.20 11.19 -24.74
C CYS A 306 2.26 11.79 -23.32
N PHE A 307 2.18 10.99 -22.24
CA PHE A 307 2.04 11.52 -20.87
C PHE A 307 3.32 11.50 -20.02
N GLY A 308 4.39 10.83 -20.47
CA GLY A 308 5.65 10.75 -19.72
C GLY A 308 5.56 9.97 -18.41
N ASP A 309 6.50 10.22 -17.49
CA ASP A 309 6.57 9.58 -16.17
C ASP A 309 5.24 9.75 -15.39
N PRO A 310 4.57 8.66 -14.98
CA PRO A 310 3.27 8.72 -14.33
C PRO A 310 3.29 9.45 -12.98
N ARG A 311 4.45 9.53 -12.29
CA ARG A 311 4.58 10.28 -11.03
C ARG A 311 4.49 11.79 -11.22
N LEU A 312 4.80 12.29 -12.42
CA LEU A 312 4.70 13.70 -12.78
C LEU A 312 3.29 14.11 -13.23
N GLN A 313 2.44 13.14 -13.58
CA GLN A 313 1.05 13.38 -13.96
C GLN A 313 0.19 13.72 -12.73
N LYS A 314 -0.62 14.78 -12.83
CA LYS A 314 -1.66 15.07 -11.83
C LYS A 314 -2.72 13.97 -11.86
N ARG A 315 -2.80 13.17 -10.80
CA ARG A 315 -3.72 12.05 -10.63
C ARG A 315 -4.22 12.06 -9.20
N ASP A 316 -5.53 12.11 -8.98
CA ASP A 316 -6.08 12.25 -7.62
C ASP A 316 -5.88 10.99 -6.76
N PHE A 317 -5.61 9.84 -7.40
CA PHE A 317 -5.74 8.49 -6.83
C PHE A 317 -4.43 7.83 -6.33
N VAL A 318 -3.39 8.64 -6.10
CA VAL A 318 -1.99 8.25 -5.80
C VAL A 318 -1.22 9.32 -5.01
#